data_AF-A0A7M7T1J3-F1
#
_entry.id   AF-A0A7M7T1J3-F1
#
_cell.length_a   1.000
_cell.length_b   1.000
_cell.length_c   1.000
_cell.angle_alpha   90.00
_cell.angle_beta   90.00
_cell.angle_gamma   90.00
#
_symmetry.space_group_name_H-M   'P 1'
#
loop_
_entity.id
_entity.type
_entity.pdbx_description
1 polymer ?
#
loop_
_entity_poly.entity_id
_entity_poly.type
_entity_poly.pdbx_seq_one_letter_code
_entity_poly.pdbx_strand_id
1 'polypeptide(L)'
;MADTLKNVIAQNLECPVCLNTFTDPKILSCSHNYCKACLDNLLGCHGNDQMLRCPVCRAETQVPNQEVSKLPANLALKSLIEDMKNQHQFCTNCKSEDRPQAVVYCRDCGKYLCIPCHSAHSLWQDFISHEVLAMSEIVSGKVSVRRYRKCRKHPKEDEECFCCDCRRFACFRCVVMEHTNEGHRVIEAAVYESSHVKNVEDLKSKADKKRSCFQKYVDFIDEQKDRVSNVKKQCTDDINKAYEESVRQLKKKKEILIGEVKGRIEGVKKELDEMKKSAQEHITHLTPIADVVTNKTKIPLDMDALAAHDTLCQDLQEALKQEDPDYKQLRETSRKGKSVRFKRNVGVDEKALGKIVNAVAKNIALPTKDSMAIPWLVHQMVGWQ
;
A
#
# COMPACT_ATOMS: atom_id res chain seq x y z
N MET A 1 -31.22 12.09 16.53
CA MET A 1 -31.41 12.38 15.08
C MET A 1 -31.49 13.88 14.79
N ALA A 2 -32.32 14.66 15.50
CA ALA A 2 -32.39 16.12 15.33
C ALA A 2 -31.06 16.84 15.63
N ASP A 3 -30.33 16.46 16.69
CA ASP A 3 -29.05 17.09 17.04
C ASP A 3 -27.90 16.69 16.11
N THR A 4 -27.96 15.49 15.53
CA THR A 4 -27.03 15.03 14.49
C THR A 4 -27.21 15.83 13.19
N LEU A 5 -28.47 16.10 12.80
CA LEU A 5 -28.78 16.94 11.64
C LEU A 5 -28.39 18.41 11.88
N LYS A 6 -28.61 18.94 13.09
CA LYS A 6 -28.14 20.29 13.49
C LYS A 6 -26.64 20.43 13.40
N ASN A 7 -25.87 19.43 13.86
CA ASN A 7 -24.41 19.46 13.78
C ASN A 7 -23.91 19.37 12.34
N VAL A 8 -24.54 18.56 11.49
CA VAL A 8 -24.21 18.49 10.06
C VAL A 8 -24.54 19.81 9.36
N ILE A 9 -25.66 20.47 9.68
CA ILE A 9 -26.00 21.78 9.12
C ILE A 9 -25.03 22.86 9.62
N ALA A 10 -24.69 22.87 10.91
CA ALA A 10 -23.74 23.82 11.50
C ALA A 10 -22.34 23.71 10.86
N GLN A 11 -21.82 22.49 10.66
CA GLN A 11 -20.54 22.25 10.00
C GLN A 11 -20.53 22.72 8.52
N ASN A 12 -21.68 22.71 7.84
CA ASN A 12 -21.81 23.23 6.48
C ASN A 12 -21.94 24.77 6.42
N LEU A 13 -22.05 25.45 7.56
CA LEU A 13 -22.12 26.91 7.69
C LEU A 13 -20.83 27.52 8.26
N GLU A 14 -19.76 26.74 8.35
CA GLU A 14 -18.45 27.16 8.83
C GLU A 14 -17.50 27.53 7.69
N CYS A 15 -16.72 28.57 7.92
CA CYS A 15 -15.68 28.98 6.99
C CYS A 15 -14.49 28.01 7.07
N PRO A 16 -14.00 27.45 5.94
CA PRO A 16 -12.87 26.53 5.94
C PRO A 16 -11.54 27.14 6.41
N VAL A 17 -11.47 28.47 6.55
CA VAL A 17 -10.26 29.19 6.94
C VAL A 17 -10.26 29.48 8.44
N CYS A 18 -11.30 30.12 8.96
CA CYS A 18 -11.37 30.45 10.39
C CYS A 18 -12.11 29.41 11.25
N LEU A 19 -12.73 28.41 10.63
CA LEU A 19 -13.54 27.36 11.27
C LEU A 19 -14.67 27.88 12.16
N ASN A 20 -15.06 29.15 11.96
CA ASN A 20 -16.21 29.77 12.61
C ASN A 20 -17.36 29.89 11.61
N THR A 21 -18.58 30.09 12.11
CA THR A 21 -19.73 30.39 11.26
C THR A 21 -19.44 31.57 10.33
N PHE A 22 -19.85 31.47 9.06
CA PHE A 22 -19.53 32.52 8.09
C PHE A 22 -20.00 33.90 8.54
N THR A 23 -19.09 34.87 8.40
CA THR A 23 -19.37 36.29 8.62
C THR A 23 -19.07 37.03 7.32
N ASP A 24 -20.08 37.70 6.77
CA ASP A 24 -20.05 38.30 5.43
C ASP A 24 -19.47 37.35 4.34
N PRO A 25 -20.13 36.22 4.04
CA PRO A 25 -19.59 35.24 3.11
C PRO A 25 -19.49 35.77 1.67
N LYS A 26 -18.32 35.57 1.08
CA LYS A 26 -17.99 35.86 -0.32
C LYS A 26 -17.77 34.57 -1.11
N ILE A 27 -18.15 34.58 -2.38
CA ILE A 27 -18.06 33.43 -3.31
C ILE A 27 -16.88 33.66 -4.26
N LEU A 28 -16.00 32.65 -4.37
CA LEU A 28 -14.94 32.62 -5.37
C LEU A 28 -15.44 32.08 -6.74
N SER A 29 -14.66 32.24 -7.81
CA SER A 29 -15.01 31.74 -9.17
C SER A 29 -15.25 30.23 -9.21
N CYS A 30 -14.66 29.48 -8.27
CA CYS A 30 -14.85 28.04 -8.11
C CYS A 30 -16.05 27.66 -7.22
N SER A 31 -16.90 28.63 -6.84
CA SER A 31 -18.09 28.47 -5.99
C SER A 31 -17.83 28.13 -4.51
N HIS A 32 -16.57 28.10 -4.06
CA HIS A 32 -16.25 27.99 -2.63
C HIS A 32 -16.48 29.32 -1.90
N ASN A 33 -16.81 29.22 -0.62
CA ASN A 33 -17.27 30.33 0.21
C ASN A 33 -16.30 30.58 1.36
N TYR A 34 -16.06 31.86 1.67
CA TYR A 34 -15.18 32.29 2.76
C TYR A 34 -15.70 33.57 3.41
N CYS A 35 -15.38 33.81 4.68
CA CYS A 35 -15.64 35.12 5.29
C CYS A 35 -14.85 36.19 4.54
N LYS A 36 -15.45 37.38 4.35
CA LYS A 36 -14.75 38.51 3.73
C LYS A 36 -13.39 38.79 4.40
N ALA A 37 -13.36 38.86 5.73
CA ALA A 37 -12.12 39.08 6.49
C ALA A 37 -11.06 37.98 6.28
N CYS A 38 -11.48 36.73 6.07
CA CYS A 38 -10.55 35.64 5.76
C CYS A 38 -9.93 35.81 4.38
N LEU A 39 -10.71 36.23 3.38
CA LEU A 39 -10.20 36.53 2.05
C LEU A 39 -9.33 37.80 2.03
N ASP A 40 -9.69 38.83 2.81
CA ASP A 40 -8.87 40.05 2.97
C ASP A 40 -7.47 39.67 3.49
N ASN A 41 -7.39 38.81 4.53
CA ASN A 41 -6.12 38.32 5.06
C ASN A 41 -5.33 37.48 4.06
N LEU A 42 -6.01 36.59 3.32
CA LEU A 42 -5.36 35.77 2.29
C LEU A 42 -4.79 36.63 1.16
N LEU A 43 -5.53 37.66 0.72
CA LEU A 43 -5.07 38.59 -0.30
C LEU A 43 -3.85 39.39 0.18
N GLY A 44 -3.88 39.87 1.44
CA GLY A 44 -2.76 40.60 2.04
C GLY A 44 -1.46 39.79 2.14
N CYS A 45 -1.53 38.47 2.28
CA CYS A 45 -0.36 37.59 2.33
C CYS A 45 0.30 37.37 0.95
N HIS A 46 -0.40 37.62 -0.16
CA HIS A 46 0.07 37.33 -1.52
C HIS A 46 0.63 38.54 -2.28
N GLY A 47 0.82 39.70 -1.62
CA GLY A 47 1.40 40.90 -2.23
C GLY A 47 0.44 41.63 -3.18
N ASN A 48 0.96 42.33 -4.19
CA ASN A 48 0.18 43.14 -5.14
C ASN A 48 -0.59 42.32 -6.20
N ASP A 49 -0.60 40.99 -6.11
CA ASP A 49 -1.34 40.14 -7.04
C ASP A 49 -2.85 40.29 -6.82
N GLN A 50 -3.58 40.65 -7.86
CA GLN A 50 -5.05 40.74 -7.87
C GLN A 50 -5.71 39.35 -7.90
N MET A 51 -5.02 38.30 -7.44
CA MET A 51 -5.41 36.91 -7.62
C MET A 51 -5.50 36.19 -6.27
N LEU A 52 -6.66 35.62 -5.97
CA LEU A 52 -6.87 34.72 -4.84
C LEU A 52 -6.83 33.28 -5.30
N ARG A 53 -6.05 32.44 -4.61
CA ARG A 53 -6.05 30.99 -4.81
C ARG A 53 -6.93 30.33 -3.76
N CYS A 54 -7.93 29.56 -4.19
CA CYS A 54 -8.84 28.86 -3.30
C CYS A 54 -8.09 27.84 -2.41
N PRO A 55 -8.21 27.90 -1.07
CA PRO A 55 -7.60 26.93 -0.16
C PRO A 55 -8.04 25.48 -0.36
N VAL A 56 -9.24 25.24 -0.92
CA VAL A 56 -9.83 23.90 -1.08
C VAL A 56 -9.44 23.25 -2.41
N CYS A 57 -9.66 23.94 -3.53
CA CYS A 57 -9.46 23.38 -4.86
C CYS A 57 -8.34 24.03 -5.67
N ARG A 58 -7.64 25.03 -5.10
CA ARG A 58 -6.54 25.77 -5.72
C ARG A 58 -6.88 26.53 -7.01
N ALA A 59 -8.17 26.60 -7.37
CA ALA A 59 -8.63 27.45 -8.47
C ALA A 59 -8.38 28.93 -8.15
N GLU A 60 -8.09 29.71 -9.19
CA GLU A 60 -7.76 31.12 -9.06
C GLU A 60 -8.98 32.01 -9.35
N THR A 61 -9.11 33.07 -8.55
CA THR A 61 -10.18 34.07 -8.67
C THR A 61 -9.55 35.44 -8.72
N GLN A 62 -9.86 36.20 -9.76
CA GLN A 62 -9.46 37.59 -9.86
C GLN A 62 -10.27 38.45 -8.89
N VAL A 63 -9.60 39.34 -8.16
CA VAL A 63 -10.19 40.31 -7.24
C VAL A 63 -10.06 41.70 -7.84
N PRO A 64 -11.16 42.27 -8.39
CA PRO A 64 -11.13 43.61 -8.97
C PRO A 64 -10.63 44.65 -7.96
N ASN A 65 -9.62 45.42 -8.36
CA ASN A 65 -9.01 46.49 -7.55
C ASN A 65 -8.48 46.02 -6.18
N GLN A 66 -8.19 44.72 -6.01
CA GLN A 66 -7.80 44.13 -4.72
C GLN A 66 -8.85 44.32 -3.60
N GLU A 67 -10.11 44.59 -3.96
CA GLU A 67 -11.19 44.77 -3.00
C GLU A 67 -12.07 43.52 -2.93
N VAL A 68 -11.86 42.70 -1.90
CA VAL A 68 -12.71 41.52 -1.63
C VAL A 68 -14.19 41.88 -1.46
N SER A 69 -14.48 43.12 -1.02
CA SER A 69 -15.85 43.66 -0.94
C SER A 69 -16.62 43.55 -2.27
N LYS A 70 -15.92 43.65 -3.42
CA LYS A 70 -16.50 43.58 -4.76
C LYS A 70 -16.81 42.16 -5.22
N LEU A 71 -16.30 41.14 -4.52
CA LEU A 71 -16.67 39.77 -4.80
C LEU A 71 -18.15 39.52 -4.47
N PRO A 72 -18.83 38.66 -5.25
CA PRO A 72 -20.23 38.32 -4.99
C PRO A 72 -20.43 37.78 -3.57
N ALA A 73 -21.45 38.29 -2.89
CA ALA A 73 -21.86 37.74 -1.60
C ALA A 73 -22.76 36.52 -1.79
N ASN A 74 -22.60 35.50 -0.94
CA ASN A 74 -23.55 34.38 -0.93
C ASN A 74 -24.79 34.74 -0.09
N LEU A 75 -25.79 35.33 -0.74
CA LEU A 75 -27.02 35.74 -0.07
C LEU A 75 -27.81 34.54 0.48
N ALA A 76 -27.78 33.38 -0.21
CA ALA A 76 -28.44 32.18 0.28
C ALA A 76 -27.80 31.69 1.58
N LEU A 77 -26.47 31.69 1.65
CA LEU A 77 -25.72 31.31 2.85
C LEU A 77 -25.95 32.30 4.00
N LYS A 78 -26.01 33.60 3.72
CA LYS A 78 -26.39 34.62 4.72
C LYS A 78 -27.79 34.34 5.28
N SER A 79 -28.77 34.10 4.41
CA SER A 79 -30.14 33.78 4.82
C SER A 79 -30.21 32.51 5.66
N LEU A 80 -29.48 31.44 5.30
CA LEU A 80 -29.43 30.21 6.11
C LEU A 80 -28.84 30.44 7.50
N ILE A 81 -27.80 31.27 7.62
CA ILE A 81 -27.19 31.62 8.91
C ILE A 81 -28.14 32.48 9.75
N GLU A 82 -28.85 33.42 9.13
CA GLU A 82 -29.90 34.20 9.78
C GLU A 82 -31.05 33.31 10.24
N ASP A 83 -31.53 32.40 9.40
CA ASP A 83 -32.60 31.45 9.73
C ASP A 83 -32.18 30.54 10.89
N MET A 84 -30.93 30.06 10.91
CA MET A 84 -30.38 29.29 12.03
C MET A 84 -30.36 30.10 13.34
N LYS A 85 -29.94 31.36 13.29
CA LYS A 85 -29.98 32.28 14.45
C LYS A 85 -31.41 32.57 14.90
N ASN A 86 -32.34 32.62 13.94
CA ASN A 86 -33.75 32.94 14.14
C ASN A 86 -34.63 31.68 14.39
N GLN A 87 -34.05 30.49 14.63
CA GLN A 87 -34.81 29.27 14.95
C GLN A 87 -35.65 29.39 16.24
N HIS A 88 -35.36 30.38 17.09
CA HIS A 88 -36.18 30.75 18.24
C HIS A 88 -37.03 31.98 17.89
N GLN A 89 -38.11 31.78 17.13
CA GLN A 89 -39.06 32.86 16.86
C GLN A 89 -39.80 33.20 18.16
N PHE A 90 -39.53 34.39 18.69
CA PHE A 90 -40.20 34.90 19.88
C PHE A 90 -41.51 35.60 19.53
N CYS A 91 -42.42 35.69 20.50
CA CYS A 91 -43.68 36.39 20.32
C CYS A 91 -43.46 37.85 19.89
N THR A 92 -44.05 38.24 18.76
CA THR A 92 -43.95 39.59 18.19
C THR A 92 -44.75 40.61 19.00
N ASN A 93 -45.77 40.16 19.73
CA ASN A 93 -46.71 41.03 20.45
C ASN A 93 -46.31 41.31 21.91
N CYS A 94 -45.35 40.57 22.46
CA CYS A 94 -44.83 40.79 23.81
C CYS A 94 -43.72 41.85 23.79
N LYS A 95 -43.82 42.85 24.67
CA LYS A 95 -42.84 43.96 24.76
C LYS A 95 -41.74 43.76 25.81
N SER A 96 -41.73 42.63 26.53
CA SER A 96 -40.67 42.30 27.50
C SER A 96 -39.32 42.06 26.83
N GLU A 97 -38.23 42.24 27.56
CA GLU A 97 -36.88 41.81 27.14
C GLU A 97 -36.81 40.28 27.02
N ASP A 98 -37.41 39.57 27.97
CA ASP A 98 -37.63 38.12 27.91
C ASP A 98 -38.93 37.82 27.16
N ARG A 99 -38.90 37.85 25.83
CA ARG A 99 -40.08 37.51 25.03
C ARG A 99 -40.32 36.00 25.09
N PRO A 100 -41.55 35.55 25.35
CA PRO A 100 -41.87 34.12 25.32
C PRO A 100 -41.74 33.58 23.90
N GLN A 101 -41.34 32.31 23.78
CA GLN A 101 -41.25 31.63 22.50
C GLN A 101 -42.63 31.54 21.84
N ALA A 102 -42.71 31.75 20.53
CA ALA A 102 -43.95 31.63 19.81
C ALA A 102 -44.32 30.16 19.59
N VAL A 103 -45.61 29.87 19.67
CA VAL A 103 -46.18 28.53 19.43
C VAL A 103 -46.95 28.47 18.11
N VAL A 104 -47.39 29.62 17.61
CA VAL A 104 -48.07 29.75 16.32
C VAL A 104 -47.55 30.95 15.53
N TYR A 105 -47.73 30.88 14.22
CA TYR A 105 -47.58 31.99 13.28
C TYR A 105 -48.94 32.27 12.63
N CYS A 106 -49.44 33.50 12.75
CA CYS A 106 -50.64 33.93 12.03
C CYS A 106 -50.25 34.46 10.66
N ARG A 107 -50.79 33.87 9.59
CA ARG A 107 -50.47 34.21 8.21
C ARG A 107 -51.01 35.58 7.83
N ASP A 108 -52.27 35.86 8.16
CA ASP A 108 -52.94 37.12 7.83
C ASP A 108 -52.30 38.32 8.54
N CYS A 109 -51.93 38.14 9.82
CA CYS A 109 -51.24 39.18 10.59
C CYS A 109 -49.73 39.26 10.32
N GLY A 110 -49.12 38.21 9.78
CA GLY A 110 -47.67 38.09 9.66
C GLY A 110 -46.93 38.09 11.02
N LYS A 111 -47.55 37.58 12.09
CA LYS A 111 -47.04 37.68 13.46
C LYS A 111 -46.82 36.33 14.13
N TYR A 112 -45.76 36.24 14.93
CA TYR A 112 -45.48 35.11 15.82
C TYR A 112 -46.14 35.33 17.18
N LEU A 113 -46.92 34.37 17.66
CA LEU A 113 -47.68 34.51 18.90
C LEU A 113 -47.32 33.40 19.89
N CYS A 114 -47.01 33.77 21.13
CA CYS A 114 -47.00 32.84 22.25
C CYS A 114 -48.43 32.42 22.61
N ILE A 115 -48.57 31.43 23.50
CA ILE A 115 -49.88 30.89 23.90
C ILE A 115 -50.85 32.01 24.33
N PRO A 116 -50.50 32.95 25.24
CA PRO A 116 -51.40 34.03 25.64
C PRO A 116 -51.82 34.95 24.48
N CYS A 117 -50.88 35.34 23.63
CA CYS A 117 -51.16 36.24 22.51
C CYS A 117 -51.98 35.56 21.42
N HIS A 118 -51.79 34.25 21.20
CA HIS A 118 -52.62 33.47 20.30
C HIS A 118 -54.05 33.36 20.85
N SER A 119 -54.21 33.01 22.13
CA SER A 119 -55.53 32.93 22.76
C SER A 119 -56.29 34.27 22.66
N ALA A 120 -55.62 35.39 22.97
CA ALA A 120 -56.23 36.70 22.82
C ALA A 120 -56.58 37.03 21.36
N HIS A 121 -55.69 36.69 20.42
CA HIS A 121 -55.91 36.90 18.99
C HIS A 121 -57.12 36.11 18.48
N SER A 122 -57.24 34.83 18.83
CA SER A 122 -58.32 33.96 18.35
C SER A 122 -59.68 34.21 19.02
N LEU A 123 -59.71 34.99 20.12
CA LEU A 123 -60.95 35.39 20.80
C LEU A 123 -61.60 36.65 20.22
N TRP A 124 -60.86 37.45 19.46
CA TRP A 124 -61.37 38.69 18.88
C TRP A 124 -62.08 38.42 17.56
N GLN A 125 -63.26 39.01 17.39
CA GLN A 125 -64.15 38.74 16.27
C GLN A 125 -63.52 39.08 14.91
N ASP A 126 -62.64 40.08 14.88
CA ASP A 126 -61.91 40.51 13.69
C ASP A 126 -60.80 39.52 13.26
N PHE A 127 -60.38 38.60 14.13
CA PHE A 127 -59.20 37.74 13.92
C PHE A 127 -59.51 36.24 14.00
N ILE A 128 -60.77 35.87 14.28
CA ILE A 128 -61.18 34.46 14.47
C ILE A 128 -61.05 33.63 13.18
N SER A 129 -61.14 34.28 12.01
CA SER A 129 -61.02 33.66 10.70
C SER A 129 -59.58 33.61 10.18
N HIS A 130 -58.61 34.16 10.91
CA HIS A 130 -57.23 34.17 10.48
C HIS A 130 -56.62 32.76 10.46
N GLU A 131 -55.87 32.47 9.41
CA GLU A 131 -55.10 31.24 9.27
C GLU A 131 -53.89 31.29 10.23
N VAL A 132 -53.87 30.37 11.19
CA VAL A 132 -52.77 30.19 12.14
C VAL A 132 -52.09 28.84 11.93
N LEU A 133 -50.77 28.86 11.91
CA LEU A 133 -49.93 27.69 11.68
C LEU A 133 -49.13 27.37 12.94
N ALA A 134 -49.07 26.09 13.32
CA ALA A 134 -48.28 25.67 14.47
C ALA A 134 -46.77 25.78 14.16
N MET A 135 -46.01 26.36 15.09
CA MET A 135 -44.55 26.47 14.92
C MET A 135 -43.86 25.11 14.80
N SER A 136 -44.40 24.06 15.43
CA SER A 136 -43.89 22.69 15.28
C SER A 136 -44.01 22.16 13.86
N GLU A 137 -45.05 22.53 13.11
CA GLU A 137 -45.25 22.13 11.71
C GLU A 137 -44.37 22.92 10.75
N ILE A 138 -44.14 24.20 11.05
CA ILE A 138 -43.23 25.06 10.31
C ILE A 138 -41.78 24.58 10.49
N VAL A 139 -41.36 24.34 11.74
CA VAL A 139 -39.99 23.90 12.07
C VAL A 139 -39.70 22.50 11.56
N SER A 140 -40.70 21.60 11.55
CA SER A 140 -40.55 20.26 10.96
C SER A 140 -40.61 20.25 9.43
N GLY A 141 -40.87 21.41 8.79
CA GLY A 141 -40.96 21.52 7.33
C GLY A 141 -42.24 20.91 6.73
N LYS A 142 -43.20 20.50 7.56
CA LYS A 142 -44.51 19.98 7.10
C LYS A 142 -45.32 21.07 6.42
N VAL A 143 -45.24 22.30 6.93
CA VAL A 143 -45.88 23.47 6.35
C VAL A 143 -44.82 24.51 6.04
N SER A 144 -44.79 24.97 4.79
CA SER A 144 -43.89 26.05 4.37
C SER A 144 -44.61 27.39 4.44
N VAL A 145 -44.09 28.31 5.26
CA VAL A 145 -44.51 29.71 5.22
C VAL A 145 -43.72 30.40 4.12
N ARG A 146 -44.38 30.74 3.01
CA ARG A 146 -43.78 31.59 1.99
C ARG A 146 -43.57 32.99 2.57
N ARG A 147 -42.31 33.33 2.85
CA ARG A 147 -41.90 34.67 3.23
C ARG A 147 -41.43 35.39 1.97
N TYR A 148 -42.33 36.11 1.32
CA TYR A 148 -41.91 37.00 0.24
C TYR A 148 -40.99 38.08 0.79
N ARG A 149 -39.99 38.45 -0.01
CA ARG A 149 -39.15 39.59 0.34
C ARG A 149 -39.94 40.87 0.16
N LYS A 150 -39.75 41.81 1.08
CA LYS A 150 -40.28 43.17 0.91
C LYS A 150 -39.52 43.89 -0.18
N CYS A 151 -40.25 44.55 -1.06
CA CYS A 151 -39.66 45.27 -2.17
C CYS A 151 -38.79 46.42 -1.66
N ARG A 152 -37.57 46.53 -2.19
CA ARG A 152 -36.63 47.60 -1.81
C ARG A 152 -37.13 49.01 -2.15
N LYS A 153 -37.86 49.15 -3.26
CA LYS A 153 -38.48 50.42 -3.69
C LYS A 153 -39.81 50.69 -2.99
N HIS A 154 -40.50 49.63 -2.60
CA HIS A 154 -41.84 49.68 -1.99
C HIS A 154 -41.87 48.81 -0.73
N PRO A 155 -41.34 49.27 0.41
CA PRO A 155 -41.11 48.43 1.59
C PRO A 155 -42.35 47.78 2.21
N LYS A 156 -43.55 48.26 1.86
CA LYS A 156 -44.84 47.69 2.29
C LYS A 156 -45.31 46.53 1.41
N GLU A 157 -44.82 46.46 0.18
CA GLU A 157 -45.27 45.50 -0.83
C GLU A 157 -44.37 44.26 -0.86
N ASP A 158 -44.97 43.10 -1.07
CA ASP A 158 -44.27 41.83 -1.25
C ASP A 158 -43.84 41.61 -2.70
N GLU A 159 -42.66 41.04 -2.90
CA GLU A 159 -42.15 40.66 -4.22
C GLU A 159 -42.75 39.34 -4.70
N GLU A 160 -44.03 39.36 -5.06
CA GLU A 160 -44.82 38.18 -5.47
C GLU A 160 -44.71 37.83 -6.96
N CYS A 161 -43.99 38.64 -7.73
CA CYS A 161 -43.79 38.43 -9.16
C CYS A 161 -42.30 38.20 -9.48
N PHE A 162 -42.03 37.48 -10.58
CA PHE A 162 -40.70 37.33 -11.15
C PHE A 162 -40.68 37.88 -12.58
N CYS A 163 -39.80 38.85 -12.82
CA CYS A 163 -39.55 39.35 -14.16
C CYS A 163 -38.49 38.48 -14.85
N CYS A 164 -38.88 37.82 -15.95
CA CYS A 164 -38.00 36.92 -16.69
C CYS A 164 -36.82 37.64 -17.36
N ASP A 165 -37.05 38.85 -17.86
CA ASP A 165 -36.05 39.60 -18.63
C ASP A 165 -35.02 40.26 -17.69
N CYS A 166 -35.49 40.91 -16.61
CA CYS A 166 -34.61 41.47 -15.59
C CYS A 166 -34.01 40.41 -14.65
N ARG A 167 -34.49 39.17 -14.69
CA ARG A 167 -34.12 38.04 -13.81
C ARG A 167 -34.16 38.39 -12.32
N ARG A 168 -35.19 39.11 -11.89
CA ARG A 168 -35.37 39.54 -10.49
C ARG A 168 -36.81 39.44 -10.04
N PHE A 169 -37.00 39.25 -8.73
CA PHE A 169 -38.30 39.38 -8.10
C PHE A 169 -38.76 40.84 -8.07
N ALA A 170 -40.07 41.06 -8.12
CA ALA A 170 -40.71 42.37 -8.18
C ALA A 170 -42.07 42.33 -7.48
N CYS A 171 -42.48 43.45 -6.86
CA CYS A 171 -43.85 43.62 -6.38
C CYS A 171 -44.78 44.12 -7.48
N PHE A 172 -46.10 43.98 -7.30
CA PHE A 172 -47.10 44.45 -8.26
C PHE A 172 -46.92 45.93 -8.66
N ARG A 173 -46.54 46.79 -7.71
CA ARG A 173 -46.28 48.20 -8.02
C ARG A 173 -45.09 48.38 -8.96
N CYS A 174 -43.99 47.64 -8.78
CA CYS A 174 -42.88 47.65 -9.73
C CYS A 174 -43.29 47.11 -11.10
N VAL A 175 -44.14 46.07 -11.12
CA VAL A 175 -44.64 45.49 -12.36
C VAL A 175 -45.38 46.56 -13.17
N VAL A 176 -46.37 47.22 -12.57
CA VAL A 176 -47.18 48.25 -13.23
C VAL A 176 -46.36 49.47 -13.64
N MET A 177 -45.48 49.96 -12.76
CA MET A 177 -44.79 51.25 -12.99
C MET A 177 -43.57 51.14 -13.90
N GLU A 178 -42.90 49.99 -13.95
CA GLU A 178 -41.63 49.81 -14.66
C GLU A 178 -41.74 48.69 -15.70
N HIS A 179 -42.00 47.46 -15.25
CA HIS A 179 -41.84 46.28 -16.11
C HIS A 179 -42.89 46.18 -17.22
N THR A 180 -44.15 46.54 -16.96
CA THR A 180 -45.22 46.51 -17.96
C THR A 180 -45.01 47.59 -19.01
N ASN A 181 -44.56 48.79 -18.61
CA ASN A 181 -44.25 49.88 -19.54
C ASN A 181 -43.10 49.51 -20.49
N GLU A 182 -42.14 48.72 -20.00
CA GLU A 182 -41.00 48.22 -20.78
C GLU A 182 -41.32 46.93 -21.57
N GLY A 183 -42.55 46.39 -21.46
CA GLY A 183 -42.95 45.16 -22.15
C GLY A 183 -42.28 43.89 -21.63
N HIS A 184 -41.77 43.90 -20.39
CA HIS A 184 -41.12 42.74 -19.80
C HIS A 184 -42.11 41.62 -19.46
N ARG A 185 -41.69 40.36 -19.67
CA ARG A 185 -42.43 39.16 -19.30
C ARG A 185 -42.33 38.96 -17.79
N VAL A 186 -43.47 39.03 -17.12
CA VAL A 186 -43.61 38.81 -15.69
C VAL A 186 -44.50 37.60 -15.43
N ILE A 187 -44.08 36.74 -14.52
CA ILE A 187 -44.83 35.57 -14.06
C ILE A 187 -44.96 35.60 -12.53
N GLU A 188 -45.88 34.84 -11.97
CA GLU A 188 -45.99 34.67 -10.52
C GLU A 188 -44.71 34.02 -9.96
N ALA A 189 -44.25 34.50 -8.80
CA ALA A 189 -43.09 33.95 -8.10
C ALA A 189 -43.24 32.44 -7.87
N ALA A 190 -44.43 31.97 -7.48
CA ALA A 190 -44.73 30.56 -7.26
C ALA A 190 -44.49 29.68 -8.50
N VAL A 191 -44.84 30.18 -9.68
CA VAL A 191 -44.66 29.49 -10.95
C VAL A 191 -43.18 29.43 -11.33
N TYR A 192 -42.46 30.54 -11.15
CA TYR A 192 -41.01 30.57 -11.35
C TYR A 192 -40.29 29.60 -10.43
N GLU A 193 -40.59 29.64 -9.13
CA GLU A 193 -40.00 28.74 -8.12
C GLU A 193 -40.20 27.27 -8.51
N SER A 194 -41.43 26.89 -8.86
CA SER A 194 -41.76 25.51 -9.24
C SER A 194 -40.99 25.06 -10.50
N SER A 195 -40.88 25.93 -11.50
CA SER A 195 -40.09 25.64 -12.71
C SER A 195 -38.58 25.59 -12.43
N HIS A 196 -38.08 26.52 -11.61
CA HIS A 196 -36.68 26.60 -11.24
C HIS A 196 -36.24 25.38 -10.44
N VAL A 197 -37.04 24.93 -9.46
CA VAL A 197 -36.78 23.70 -8.69
C VAL A 197 -36.68 22.48 -9.61
N LYS A 198 -37.61 22.30 -10.54
CA LYS A 198 -37.56 21.19 -11.52
C LYS A 198 -36.29 21.23 -12.39
N ASN A 199 -35.89 22.42 -12.86
CA ASN A 199 -34.67 22.56 -13.64
C ASN A 199 -33.41 22.24 -12.81
N VAL A 200 -33.38 22.65 -11.54
CA VAL A 200 -32.29 22.31 -10.62
C VAL A 200 -32.23 20.80 -10.37
N GLU A 201 -33.37 20.13 -10.19
CA GLU A 201 -33.46 18.68 -10.04
C GLU A 201 -32.97 17.93 -11.29
N ASP A 202 -33.33 18.38 -12.48
CA ASP A 202 -32.84 17.83 -13.75
C ASP A 202 -31.32 17.98 -13.87
N LEU A 203 -30.79 19.18 -13.62
CA LEU A 203 -29.34 19.43 -13.64
C LEU A 203 -28.59 18.59 -12.61
N LYS A 204 -29.13 18.44 -11.39
CA LYS A 204 -28.60 17.55 -10.37
C LYS A 204 -28.54 16.11 -10.87
N SER A 205 -29.63 15.61 -11.45
CA SER A 205 -29.67 14.23 -11.98
C SER A 205 -28.64 13.99 -13.07
N LYS A 206 -28.41 14.98 -13.95
CA LYS A 206 -27.39 14.92 -15.02
C LYS A 206 -25.98 14.93 -14.43
N ALA A 207 -25.72 15.80 -13.45
CA ALA A 207 -24.44 15.85 -12.74
C ALA A 207 -24.14 14.54 -12.02
N ASP A 208 -25.13 13.95 -11.34
CA ASP A 208 -24.99 12.69 -10.61
C ASP A 208 -24.68 11.52 -11.54
N LYS A 209 -25.36 11.45 -12.70
CA LYS A 209 -25.04 10.47 -13.76
C LYS A 209 -23.61 10.64 -14.26
N LYS A 210 -23.17 11.86 -14.53
CA LYS A 210 -21.80 12.13 -15.02
C LYS A 210 -20.75 11.78 -13.96
N ARG A 211 -21.01 12.11 -12.69
CA ARG A 211 -20.17 11.75 -11.55
C ARG A 211 -20.05 10.24 -11.39
N SER A 212 -21.15 9.50 -11.50
CA SER A 212 -21.13 8.03 -11.46
C SER A 212 -20.31 7.43 -12.62
N CYS A 213 -20.39 8.00 -13.81
CA CYS A 213 -19.57 7.56 -14.95
C CYS A 213 -18.08 7.75 -14.68
N PHE A 214 -17.66 8.90 -14.15
CA PHE A 214 -16.26 9.13 -13.79
C PHE A 214 -15.80 8.27 -12.62
N GLN A 215 -16.66 8.00 -11.65
CA GLN A 215 -16.31 7.08 -10.55
C GLN A 215 -15.98 5.69 -11.08
N LYS A 216 -16.83 5.13 -11.96
CA LYS A 216 -16.56 3.83 -12.60
C LYS A 216 -15.25 3.82 -13.39
N TYR A 217 -14.89 4.94 -14.01
CA TYR A 217 -13.63 5.07 -14.73
C TYR A 217 -12.42 5.07 -13.78
N VAL A 218 -12.52 5.74 -12.63
CA VAL A 218 -11.50 5.69 -11.56
C VAL A 218 -11.34 4.26 -11.05
N ASP A 219 -12.45 3.58 -10.72
CA ASP A 219 -12.42 2.21 -10.23
C ASP A 219 -11.76 1.25 -11.25
N PHE A 220 -12.06 1.44 -12.54
CA PHE A 220 -11.42 0.68 -13.63
C PHE A 220 -9.91 0.94 -13.75
N ILE A 221 -9.47 2.19 -13.59
CA ILE A 221 -8.03 2.53 -13.62
C ILE A 221 -7.30 1.81 -12.49
N ASP A 222 -7.87 1.80 -11.27
CA ASP A 222 -7.24 1.15 -10.13
C ASP A 222 -7.18 -0.38 -10.32
N GLU A 223 -8.23 -0.99 -10.88
CA GLU A 223 -8.19 -2.40 -11.30
C GLU A 223 -7.06 -2.67 -12.30
N GLN A 224 -6.85 -1.80 -13.29
CA GLN A 224 -5.74 -1.99 -14.26
C GLN A 224 -4.37 -1.86 -13.59
N LYS A 225 -4.19 -0.95 -12.62
CA LYS A 225 -2.93 -0.84 -11.86
C LYS A 225 -2.64 -2.11 -11.05
N ASP A 226 -3.67 -2.70 -10.44
CA ASP A 226 -3.53 -3.96 -9.70
C ASP A 226 -3.13 -5.11 -10.62
N ARG A 227 -3.74 -5.20 -11.81
CA ARG A 227 -3.36 -6.19 -12.84
C ARG A 227 -1.89 -6.05 -13.24
N VAL A 228 -1.43 -4.84 -13.51
CA VAL A 228 -0.02 -4.57 -13.85
C VAL A 228 0.92 -4.95 -12.70
N SER A 229 0.55 -4.62 -11.47
CA SER A 229 1.33 -4.98 -10.28
C SER A 229 1.41 -6.50 -10.09
N ASN A 230 0.32 -7.22 -10.36
CA ASN A 230 0.30 -8.66 -10.28
C ASN A 230 1.17 -9.31 -11.38
N VAL A 231 1.16 -8.78 -12.60
CA VAL A 231 2.06 -9.25 -13.68
C VAL A 231 3.53 -9.08 -13.27
N LYS A 232 3.90 -7.93 -12.69
CA LYS A 232 5.26 -7.71 -12.17
C LYS A 232 5.64 -8.76 -11.12
N LYS A 233 4.73 -9.06 -10.18
CA LYS A 233 4.95 -10.08 -9.13
C LYS A 233 5.14 -11.46 -9.76
N GLN A 234 4.24 -11.88 -10.64
CA GLN A 234 4.30 -13.18 -11.31
C GLN A 234 5.60 -13.36 -12.08
N CYS A 235 6.01 -12.37 -12.89
CA CYS A 235 7.27 -12.45 -13.62
C CYS A 235 8.48 -12.55 -12.68
N THR A 236 8.45 -11.86 -11.54
CA THR A 236 9.53 -11.93 -10.54
C THR A 236 9.58 -13.32 -9.92
N ASP A 237 8.43 -13.89 -9.57
CA ASP A 237 8.32 -15.24 -9.00
C ASP A 237 8.79 -16.31 -10.00
N ASP A 238 8.45 -16.17 -11.29
CA ASP A 238 8.90 -17.07 -12.35
C ASP A 238 10.42 -17.01 -12.56
N ILE A 239 11.01 -15.79 -12.53
CA ILE A 239 12.47 -15.61 -12.59
C ILE A 239 13.14 -16.30 -11.40
N ASN A 240 12.65 -16.05 -10.18
CA ASN A 240 13.20 -16.64 -8.97
C ASN A 240 13.12 -18.17 -9.00
N LYS A 241 11.97 -18.72 -9.41
CA LYS A 241 11.78 -20.17 -9.55
C LYS A 241 12.74 -20.79 -10.58
N ALA A 242 12.92 -20.13 -11.73
CA ALA A 242 13.86 -20.59 -12.75
C ALA A 242 15.33 -20.55 -12.27
N TYR A 243 15.67 -19.52 -11.49
CA TYR A 243 16.99 -19.41 -10.84
C TYR A 243 17.22 -20.53 -9.82
N GLU A 244 16.28 -20.73 -8.90
CA GLU A 244 16.37 -21.77 -7.86
C GLU A 244 16.51 -23.17 -8.46
N GLU A 245 15.74 -23.47 -9.51
CA GLU A 245 15.84 -24.74 -10.22
C GLU A 245 17.21 -24.92 -10.88
N SER A 246 17.75 -23.88 -11.52
CA SER A 246 19.10 -23.90 -12.09
C SER A 246 20.16 -24.16 -11.01
N VAL A 247 20.07 -23.49 -9.86
CA VAL A 247 20.98 -23.68 -8.72
C VAL A 247 20.87 -25.10 -8.17
N ARG A 248 19.66 -25.64 -8.04
CA ARG A 248 19.41 -27.01 -7.56
C ARG A 248 20.05 -28.05 -8.49
N GLN A 249 19.90 -27.88 -9.80
CA GLN A 249 20.53 -28.75 -10.80
C GLN A 249 22.06 -28.69 -10.72
N LEU A 250 22.64 -27.50 -10.58
CA LEU A 250 24.08 -27.31 -10.40
C LEU A 250 24.59 -27.97 -9.12
N LYS A 251 23.88 -27.80 -7.99
CA LYS A 251 24.22 -28.47 -6.72
C LYS A 251 24.20 -29.98 -6.88
N LYS A 252 23.14 -30.56 -7.48
CA LYS A 252 23.05 -32.00 -7.73
C LYS A 252 24.22 -32.50 -8.58
N LYS A 253 24.57 -31.79 -9.66
CA LYS A 253 25.69 -32.17 -10.53
C LYS A 253 27.04 -32.09 -9.83
N LYS A 254 27.24 -31.08 -8.97
CA LYS A 254 28.43 -30.98 -8.11
C LYS A 254 28.59 -32.21 -7.22
N GLU A 255 27.53 -32.60 -6.51
CA GLU A 255 27.58 -33.76 -5.60
C GLU A 255 27.84 -35.08 -6.35
N ILE A 256 27.24 -35.26 -7.54
CA ILE A 256 27.52 -36.43 -8.41
C ILE A 256 29.00 -36.50 -8.78
N LEU A 257 29.59 -35.39 -9.27
CA LEU A 257 31.00 -35.36 -9.67
C LEU A 257 31.95 -35.63 -8.50
N ILE A 258 31.64 -35.10 -7.31
CA ILE A 258 32.41 -35.40 -6.09
C ILE A 258 32.29 -36.88 -5.72
N GLY A 259 31.08 -37.44 -5.81
CA GLY A 259 30.84 -38.87 -5.59
C GLY A 259 31.62 -39.75 -6.55
N GLU A 260 31.66 -39.41 -7.85
CA GLU A 260 32.43 -40.13 -8.86
C GLU A 260 33.93 -40.15 -8.55
N VAL A 261 34.51 -39.01 -8.14
CA VAL A 261 35.92 -38.93 -7.75
C VAL A 261 36.18 -39.81 -6.53
N LYS A 262 35.35 -39.69 -5.49
CA LYS A 262 35.47 -40.51 -4.28
C LYS A 262 35.42 -42.00 -4.61
N GLY A 263 34.44 -42.44 -5.40
CA GLY A 263 34.29 -43.83 -5.81
C GLY A 263 35.49 -44.37 -6.58
N ARG A 264 36.01 -43.62 -7.56
CA ARG A 264 37.21 -44.03 -8.33
C ARG A 264 38.45 -44.14 -7.46
N ILE A 265 38.66 -43.18 -6.55
CA ILE A 265 39.83 -43.18 -5.66
C ILE A 265 39.72 -44.30 -4.62
N GLU A 266 38.53 -44.50 -4.05
CA GLU A 266 38.31 -45.55 -3.06
C GLU A 266 38.44 -46.95 -3.67
N GLY A 267 37.98 -47.15 -4.90
CA GLY A 267 38.22 -48.39 -5.65
C GLY A 267 39.70 -48.69 -5.81
N VAL A 268 40.51 -47.69 -6.21
CA VAL A 268 41.97 -47.85 -6.32
C VAL A 268 42.62 -48.14 -4.97
N LYS A 269 42.19 -47.47 -3.89
CA LYS A 269 42.70 -47.76 -2.54
C LYS A 269 42.39 -49.20 -2.12
N LYS A 270 41.17 -49.67 -2.36
CA LYS A 270 40.76 -51.03 -2.03
C LYS A 270 41.58 -52.07 -2.78
N GLU A 271 41.83 -51.87 -4.07
CA GLU A 271 42.75 -52.73 -4.84
C GLU A 271 44.16 -52.75 -4.23
N LEU A 272 44.69 -51.60 -3.78
CA LEU A 272 45.99 -51.52 -3.12
C LEU A 272 46.01 -52.21 -1.75
N ASP A 273 44.92 -52.10 -0.98
CA ASP A 273 44.79 -52.76 0.32
C ASP A 273 44.68 -54.29 0.18
N GLU A 274 43.99 -54.78 -0.86
CA GLU A 274 43.92 -56.21 -1.20
C GLU A 274 45.30 -56.75 -1.58
N MET A 275 46.05 -56.03 -2.43
CA MET A 275 47.45 -56.38 -2.76
C MET A 275 48.34 -56.41 -1.52
N LYS A 276 48.21 -55.42 -0.63
CA LYS A 276 48.94 -55.36 0.64
C LYS A 276 48.60 -56.54 1.54
N LYS A 277 47.32 -56.89 1.66
CA LYS A 277 46.85 -58.00 2.49
C LYS A 277 47.41 -59.32 2.00
N SER A 278 47.35 -59.60 0.70
CA SER A 278 47.95 -60.79 0.10
C SER A 278 49.45 -60.88 0.40
N ALA A 279 50.21 -59.79 0.21
CA ALA A 279 51.63 -59.77 0.55
C ALA A 279 51.89 -60.04 2.05
N GLN A 280 51.06 -59.49 2.94
CA GLN A 280 51.17 -59.72 4.38
C GLN A 280 50.85 -61.17 4.77
N GLU A 281 49.89 -61.82 4.10
CA GLU A 281 49.55 -63.23 4.28
C GLU A 281 50.75 -64.12 3.88
N HIS A 282 51.40 -63.85 2.74
CA HIS A 282 52.63 -64.55 2.34
C HIS A 282 53.76 -64.37 3.36
N ILE A 283 54.00 -63.15 3.85
CA ILE A 283 55.00 -62.90 4.90
C ILE A 283 54.67 -63.70 6.17
N THR A 284 53.40 -63.72 6.59
CA THR A 284 52.95 -64.40 7.81
C THR A 284 53.10 -65.91 7.71
N HIS A 285 52.91 -66.49 6.52
CA HIS A 285 53.13 -67.92 6.28
C HIS A 285 54.63 -68.27 6.20
N LEU A 286 55.43 -67.45 5.51
CA LEU A 286 56.84 -67.72 5.28
C LEU A 286 57.71 -67.52 6.54
N THR A 287 57.43 -66.49 7.34
CA THR A 287 58.28 -66.10 8.48
C THR A 287 58.48 -67.23 9.50
N PRO A 288 57.42 -67.91 10.00
CA PRO A 288 57.59 -68.97 10.99
C PRO A 288 58.35 -70.18 10.44
N ILE A 289 58.08 -70.57 9.19
CA ILE A 289 58.75 -71.70 8.53
C ILE A 289 60.25 -71.38 8.36
N ALA A 290 60.56 -70.18 7.87
CA ALA A 290 61.94 -69.72 7.71
C ALA A 290 62.66 -69.61 9.06
N ASP A 291 62.02 -69.04 10.09
CA ASP A 291 62.60 -68.93 11.42
C ASP A 291 62.90 -70.31 12.02
N VAL A 292 61.97 -71.27 11.94
CA VAL A 292 62.18 -72.62 12.47
C VAL A 292 63.30 -73.36 11.73
N VAL A 293 63.36 -73.27 10.40
CA VAL A 293 64.42 -73.90 9.59
C VAL A 293 65.79 -73.24 9.81
N THR A 294 65.85 -71.93 10.04
CA THR A 294 67.11 -71.18 10.19
C THR A 294 67.64 -71.12 11.63
N ASN A 295 66.79 -71.33 12.63
CA ASN A 295 67.22 -71.28 14.03
C ASN A 295 68.13 -72.49 14.34
N LYS A 296 69.42 -72.23 14.48
CA LYS A 296 70.53 -73.20 14.70
C LYS A 296 70.48 -73.96 16.03
N THR A 297 69.32 -74.10 16.66
CA THR A 297 69.17 -74.94 17.85
C THR A 297 69.22 -76.40 17.43
N LYS A 298 70.30 -77.08 17.84
CA LYS A 298 70.59 -78.51 17.68
C LYS A 298 69.30 -79.35 17.62
N ILE A 299 68.86 -79.65 16.40
CA ILE A 299 67.76 -80.58 16.17
C ILE A 299 68.18 -81.89 16.84
N PRO A 300 67.37 -82.46 17.74
CA PRO A 300 67.67 -83.75 18.33
C PRO A 300 67.94 -84.78 17.22
N LEU A 301 68.96 -85.63 17.38
CA LEU A 301 69.29 -86.70 16.41
C LEU A 301 68.24 -87.85 16.40
N ASP A 302 67.02 -87.55 16.85
CA ASP A 302 65.90 -88.48 16.82
C ASP A 302 65.27 -88.49 15.42
N MET A 303 64.84 -89.68 14.98
CA MET A 303 64.38 -89.91 13.60
C MET A 303 63.11 -89.12 13.27
N ASP A 304 62.20 -88.95 14.24
CA ASP A 304 60.93 -88.23 14.05
C ASP A 304 61.16 -86.71 13.95
N ALA A 305 62.11 -86.17 14.72
CA ALA A 305 62.49 -84.76 14.67
C ALA A 305 63.15 -84.38 13.34
N LEU A 306 63.99 -85.26 12.78
CA LEU A 306 64.60 -85.08 11.47
C LEU A 306 63.55 -85.13 10.34
N ALA A 307 62.61 -86.08 10.39
CA ALA A 307 61.53 -86.18 9.40
C ALA A 307 60.61 -84.95 9.41
N ALA A 308 60.29 -84.41 10.59
CA ALA A 308 59.52 -83.17 10.73
C ALA A 308 60.28 -81.95 10.17
N HIS A 309 61.59 -81.87 10.40
CA HIS A 309 62.43 -80.80 9.85
C HIS A 309 62.56 -80.89 8.32
N ASP A 310 62.72 -82.09 7.76
CA ASP A 310 62.75 -82.31 6.31
C ASP A 310 61.42 -81.92 5.66
N THR A 311 60.29 -82.18 6.33
CA THR A 311 58.97 -81.73 5.90
C THR A 311 58.89 -80.21 5.86
N LEU A 312 59.35 -79.51 6.91
CA LEU A 312 59.40 -78.04 6.93
C LEU A 312 60.35 -77.47 5.87
N CYS A 313 61.47 -78.14 5.57
CA CYS A 313 62.36 -77.77 4.48
C CYS A 313 61.66 -77.89 3.11
N GLN A 314 60.87 -78.95 2.91
CA GLN A 314 60.07 -79.14 1.70
C GLN A 314 58.96 -78.08 1.60
N ASP A 315 58.25 -77.80 2.68
CA ASP A 315 57.23 -76.74 2.74
C ASP A 315 57.82 -75.36 2.46
N LEU A 316 59.02 -75.07 2.99
CA LEU A 316 59.77 -73.85 2.69
C LEU A 316 60.18 -73.79 1.22
N GLN A 317 60.70 -74.89 0.66
CA GLN A 317 61.04 -74.96 -0.75
C GLN A 317 59.83 -74.74 -1.65
N GLU A 318 58.66 -75.28 -1.28
CA GLU A 318 57.42 -75.07 -2.02
C GLU A 318 56.92 -73.63 -1.91
N ALA A 319 56.96 -73.03 -0.71
CA ALA A 319 56.62 -71.62 -0.51
C ALA A 319 57.54 -70.68 -1.30
N LEU A 320 58.82 -71.00 -1.42
CA LEU A 320 59.82 -70.25 -2.20
C LEU A 320 59.66 -70.41 -3.72
N LYS A 321 58.87 -71.37 -4.20
CA LYS A 321 58.52 -71.48 -5.63
C LYS A 321 57.45 -70.48 -6.07
N GLN A 322 56.78 -69.81 -5.13
CA GLN A 322 55.83 -68.76 -5.48
C GLN A 322 56.55 -67.57 -6.13
N GLU A 323 55.92 -67.00 -7.16
CA GLU A 323 56.48 -65.86 -7.88
C GLU A 323 56.61 -64.62 -6.98
N ASP A 324 57.67 -63.83 -7.22
CA ASP A 324 57.87 -62.56 -6.54
C ASP A 324 56.69 -61.60 -6.78
N PRO A 325 56.39 -60.69 -5.83
CA PRO A 325 55.29 -59.74 -5.98
C PRO A 325 55.38 -58.92 -7.28
N ASP A 326 54.26 -58.83 -8.02
CA ASP A 326 54.20 -58.04 -9.25
C ASP A 326 54.14 -56.52 -8.96
N TYR A 327 55.32 -55.93 -8.82
CA TYR A 327 55.49 -54.48 -8.66
C TYR A 327 55.01 -53.68 -9.89
N LYS A 328 54.85 -54.30 -11.06
CA LYS A 328 54.34 -53.62 -12.26
C LYS A 328 52.83 -53.38 -12.11
N GLN A 329 52.07 -54.39 -11.70
CA GLN A 329 50.64 -54.26 -11.43
C GLN A 329 50.34 -53.19 -10.36
N LEU A 330 51.10 -53.17 -9.25
CA LEU A 330 50.97 -52.15 -8.20
C LEU A 330 51.18 -50.72 -8.75
N ARG A 331 52.22 -50.54 -9.58
CA ARG A 331 52.53 -49.25 -10.21
C ARG A 331 51.43 -48.82 -11.18
N GLU A 332 50.83 -49.75 -11.92
CA GLU A 332 49.73 -49.49 -12.83
C GLU A 332 48.45 -49.08 -12.09
N THR A 333 48.07 -49.80 -11.03
CA THR A 333 46.92 -49.41 -10.17
C THR A 333 47.13 -48.05 -9.51
N SER A 334 48.34 -47.77 -9.00
CA SER A 334 48.68 -46.44 -8.47
C SER A 334 48.56 -45.34 -9.53
N ARG A 335 49.02 -45.60 -10.77
CA ARG A 335 48.88 -44.67 -11.89
C ARG A 335 47.42 -44.41 -12.25
N LYS A 336 46.54 -45.42 -12.19
CA LYS A 336 45.09 -45.25 -12.41
C LYS A 336 44.51 -44.23 -11.43
N GLY A 337 44.81 -44.35 -10.14
CA GLY A 337 44.37 -43.37 -9.12
C GLY A 337 44.91 -41.96 -9.38
N LYS A 338 46.20 -41.83 -9.69
CA LYS A 338 46.86 -40.54 -9.98
C LYS A 338 46.35 -39.87 -11.26
N SER A 339 45.72 -40.63 -12.16
CA SER A 339 45.21 -40.12 -13.44
C SER A 339 43.85 -39.44 -13.35
N VAL A 340 43.08 -39.65 -12.26
CA VAL A 340 41.73 -39.09 -12.10
C VAL A 340 41.81 -37.57 -11.99
N ARG A 341 41.17 -36.85 -12.92
CA ARG A 341 41.16 -35.39 -12.98
C ARG A 341 39.79 -34.86 -13.36
N PHE A 342 39.38 -33.75 -12.74
CA PHE A 342 38.22 -32.99 -13.20
C PHE A 342 38.62 -32.05 -14.35
N LYS A 343 37.87 -32.09 -15.46
CA LYS A 343 38.01 -31.15 -16.56
C LYS A 343 36.77 -30.25 -16.62
N ARG A 344 36.95 -28.96 -16.33
CA ARG A 344 35.90 -27.94 -16.44
C ARG A 344 35.54 -27.72 -17.91
N ASN A 345 34.25 -27.50 -18.20
CA ASN A 345 33.85 -27.03 -19.53
C ASN A 345 34.18 -25.54 -19.66
N VAL A 346 34.80 -25.15 -20.78
CA VAL A 346 35.13 -23.75 -21.08
C VAL A 346 34.49 -23.40 -22.44
N GLY A 347 33.48 -22.53 -22.43
CA GLY A 347 32.77 -22.03 -23.63
C GLY A 347 31.22 -22.05 -23.55
N VAL A 348 30.62 -20.92 -23.99
CA VAL A 348 29.21 -20.47 -24.24
C VAL A 348 28.06 -20.89 -23.31
N ASP A 349 28.11 -22.04 -22.64
CA ASP A 349 27.10 -22.44 -21.66
C ASP A 349 27.75 -22.61 -20.27
N GLU A 350 27.91 -21.47 -19.57
CA GLU A 350 28.56 -21.37 -18.25
C GLU A 350 27.93 -22.26 -17.17
N LYS A 351 26.76 -22.86 -17.46
CA LYS A 351 26.02 -23.78 -16.58
C LYS A 351 26.54 -25.23 -16.60
N ALA A 352 27.49 -25.58 -17.47
CA ALA A 352 28.06 -26.92 -17.46
C ALA A 352 29.32 -27.01 -16.58
N LEU A 353 29.24 -27.64 -15.40
CA LEU A 353 30.38 -27.77 -14.48
C LEU A 353 31.62 -28.43 -15.13
N GLY A 354 31.45 -29.56 -15.81
CA GLY A 354 32.55 -30.34 -16.40
C GLY A 354 32.32 -31.83 -16.30
N LYS A 355 33.39 -32.62 -16.44
CA LYS A 355 33.39 -34.10 -16.33
C LYS A 355 34.66 -34.65 -15.70
N ILE A 356 34.56 -35.81 -15.06
CA ILE A 356 35.71 -36.56 -14.57
C ILE A 356 36.35 -37.34 -15.73
N VAL A 357 37.64 -37.15 -15.93
CA VAL A 357 38.43 -37.80 -16.98
C VAL A 357 39.66 -38.48 -16.37
N ASN A 358 40.18 -39.48 -17.06
CA ASN A 358 41.49 -40.06 -16.74
C ASN A 358 42.51 -39.39 -17.67
N ALA A 359 43.50 -38.70 -17.10
CA ALA A 359 44.55 -38.03 -17.87
C ALA A 359 45.68 -39.00 -18.21
N VAL A 360 46.28 -38.86 -19.40
CA VAL A 360 47.55 -39.52 -19.73
C VAL A 360 48.62 -38.93 -18.80
N ALA A 361 49.27 -39.78 -18.00
CA ALA A 361 50.15 -39.36 -16.92
C ALA A 361 51.26 -38.42 -17.41
N LYS A 362 51.18 -37.14 -17.02
CA LYS A 362 52.36 -36.27 -16.85
C LYS A 362 52.55 -36.11 -15.36
N ASN A 363 53.71 -36.57 -14.88
CA ASN A 363 54.08 -36.69 -13.47
C ASN A 363 53.71 -35.45 -12.66
N ILE A 364 52.89 -35.63 -11.63
CA ILE A 364 52.79 -34.68 -10.52
C ILE A 364 53.79 -35.19 -9.48
N ALA A 365 54.86 -34.42 -9.26
CA ALA A 365 55.83 -34.69 -8.21
C ALA A 365 55.18 -34.50 -6.83
N LEU A 366 55.44 -35.42 -5.91
CA LEU A 366 55.12 -35.26 -4.49
C LEU A 366 56.22 -34.45 -3.80
N PRO A 367 55.93 -33.69 -2.73
CA PRO A 367 56.94 -33.02 -1.91
C PRO A 367 57.82 -34.06 -1.21
N THR A 368 59.14 -33.90 -1.31
CA THR A 368 60.14 -34.68 -0.58
C THR A 368 60.07 -34.36 0.92
N LYS A 369 59.99 -35.42 1.74
CA LYS A 369 60.25 -35.35 3.18
C LYS A 369 61.73 -35.02 3.37
N ASP A 370 62.04 -33.75 3.59
CA ASP A 370 63.24 -33.32 4.31
C ASP A 370 62.92 -31.98 4.97
N SER A 371 62.47 -32.05 6.23
CA SER A 371 62.44 -30.95 7.20
C SER A 371 61.79 -31.46 8.49
N MET A 372 62.42 -32.42 9.15
CA MET A 372 62.32 -32.54 10.60
C MET A 372 63.54 -31.83 11.19
N ALA A 373 63.32 -30.61 11.69
CA ALA A 373 64.20 -29.98 12.65
C ALA A 373 63.32 -29.32 13.71
N ILE A 374 63.24 -29.98 14.87
CA ILE A 374 62.77 -29.38 16.13
C ILE A 374 63.92 -28.53 16.66
N PRO A 375 63.64 -27.34 17.21
CA PRO A 375 64.28 -27.01 18.48
C PRO A 375 63.29 -26.61 19.58
N TRP A 376 63.64 -27.04 20.79
CA TRP A 376 63.02 -26.73 22.08
C TRP A 376 63.09 -25.24 22.48
N LEU A 377 62.02 -24.79 23.17
CA LEU A 377 61.93 -23.82 24.29
C LEU A 377 62.75 -22.52 24.31
N VAL A 378 62.06 -21.37 24.39
CA VAL A 378 62.17 -20.37 25.51
C VAL A 378 60.85 -19.57 25.64
N HIS A 379 60.41 -19.37 26.89
CA HIS A 379 59.38 -18.44 27.39
C HIS A 379 59.33 -17.03 26.76
N GLN A 380 58.12 -16.48 26.57
CA GLN A 380 57.63 -15.33 27.36
C GLN A 380 56.13 -15.04 27.13
N MET A 381 55.46 -14.73 28.25
CA MET A 381 54.14 -14.11 28.38
C MET A 381 54.06 -12.80 27.58
N VAL A 382 52.90 -12.39 27.05
CA VAL A 382 51.96 -11.39 27.62
C VAL A 382 50.63 -11.45 26.85
N GLY A 383 49.50 -11.41 27.57
CA GLY A 383 48.16 -11.22 26.99
C GLY A 383 47.82 -9.75 26.71
N TRP A 384 46.50 -9.50 26.61
CA TRP A 384 45.78 -8.24 26.33
C TRP A 384 45.68 -7.96 24.81
N GLN A 385 44.50 -7.86 24.17
CA GLN A 385 43.13 -7.54 24.58
C GLN A 385 42.11 -8.30 23.74
#